data_AF-A0A932UPJ5-F1
#
_entry.id   AF-A0A932UPJ5-F1
#
_cell.length_a   1.000
_cell.length_b   1.000
_cell.length_c   1.000
_cell.angle_alpha   90.00
_cell.angle_beta   90.00
_cell.angle_gamma   90.00
#
_symmetry.space_group_name_H-M   'P 1'
#
loop_
_entity.id
_entity.type
_entity.pdbx_description
1 polymer ?
#
loop_
_entity_poly.entity_id
_entity_poly.type
_entity_poly.pdbx_seq_one_letter_code
_entity_poly.pdbx_strand_id
1 'polypeptide(L)'
;MLRASAIAEGAGVPTASLTCEGFLGQAATTSSGLGMPNLPVAKVPGHVDVQTPEELRANVVAVTLDAVVSNLTVDPDEVQAVSDPGPGDIVFQGTFEEVI
;
A
#
# COMPACT_ATOMS: atom_id res chain seq x y z
N MET A 1 -4.89 8.67 -4.06
CA MET A 1 -5.91 7.61 -3.98
C MET A 1 -6.22 7.23 -2.53
N LEU A 2 -5.21 6.95 -1.70
CA LEU A 2 -5.41 6.35 -0.36
C LEU A 2 -6.03 7.24 0.73
N ARG A 3 -6.11 8.56 0.54
CA ARG A 3 -6.65 9.48 1.56
C ARG A 3 -8.11 9.18 1.93
N ALA A 4 -8.94 8.84 0.93
CA ALA A 4 -10.34 8.48 1.17
C ALA A 4 -10.43 7.19 1.99
N SER A 5 -9.64 6.18 1.61
CA SER A 5 -9.55 4.90 2.30
C SER A 5 -9.09 5.08 3.75
N ALA A 6 -8.04 5.87 3.98
CA ALA A 6 -7.56 6.15 5.33
C ALA A 6 -8.63 6.81 6.23
N ILE A 7 -9.40 7.76 5.69
CA ILE A 7 -10.51 8.39 6.45
C ILE A 7 -11.60 7.38 6.77
N ALA A 8 -11.98 6.53 5.81
CA ALA A 8 -13.02 5.51 6.01
C ALA A 8 -12.59 4.43 7.02
N GLU A 9 -11.37 3.90 6.91
CA GLU A 9 -10.80 2.93 7.84
C GLU A 9 -10.70 3.51 9.26
N GLY A 10 -10.25 4.77 9.37
CA GLY A 10 -10.23 5.48 10.66
C GLY A 10 -11.62 5.69 11.27
N ALA A 11 -12.68 5.59 10.47
CA ALA A 11 -14.07 5.60 10.92
C ALA A 11 -14.66 4.19 11.14
N GLY A 12 -13.85 3.14 11.03
CA GLY A 12 -14.29 1.75 11.17
C GLY A 12 -15.04 1.20 9.96
N VAL A 13 -14.88 1.82 8.78
CA VAL A 13 -15.45 1.34 7.52
C VAL A 13 -14.34 0.73 6.66
N PRO A 14 -14.36 -0.60 6.42
CA PRO A 14 -13.30 -1.27 5.67
C PRO A 14 -13.29 -0.85 4.20
N THR A 15 -12.10 -0.83 3.60
CA THR A 15 -11.87 -0.34 2.25
C THR A 15 -10.93 -1.22 1.43
N ALA A 16 -11.03 -1.10 0.11
CA ALA A 16 -10.12 -1.77 -0.82
C ALA A 16 -9.69 -0.80 -1.92
N SER A 17 -8.45 -0.31 -1.84
CA SER A 17 -7.87 0.55 -2.88
C SER A 17 -7.23 -0.32 -3.96
N LEU A 18 -7.60 -0.15 -5.23
CA LEU A 18 -7.01 -0.93 -6.33
C LEU A 18 -5.85 -0.16 -6.96
N THR A 19 -4.70 -0.82 -7.17
CA THR A 19 -3.55 -0.19 -7.83
C THR A 19 -2.83 -1.15 -8.77
N CYS A 20 -2.23 -0.61 -9.83
CA CYS A 20 -1.40 -1.38 -10.74
C CYS A 20 -0.10 -1.81 -10.05
N GLU A 21 0.46 -2.95 -10.44
CA GLU A 21 1.66 -3.52 -9.82
C GLU A 21 2.83 -2.55 -9.68
N GLY A 22 3.08 -1.73 -10.70
CA GLY A 22 4.17 -0.73 -10.69
C GLY A 22 4.03 0.38 -9.63
N PHE A 23 2.87 0.52 -8.99
CA PHE A 23 2.59 1.57 -8.00
C PHE A 23 2.45 1.04 -6.57
N LEU A 24 2.67 -0.25 -6.33
CA LEU A 24 2.56 -0.83 -4.98
C LEU A 24 3.52 -0.17 -3.98
N GLY A 25 4.76 0.11 -4.38
CA GLY A 25 5.71 0.82 -3.52
C GLY A 25 5.26 2.23 -3.16
N GLN A 26 4.70 2.97 -4.12
CA GLN A 26 4.15 4.31 -3.87
C GLN A 26 2.92 4.25 -2.97
N ALA A 27 2.07 3.22 -3.12
CA ALA A 27 0.94 3.00 -2.23
C ALA A 27 1.42 2.75 -0.79
N ALA A 28 2.44 1.91 -0.59
CA ALA A 28 3.04 1.64 0.71
C ALA A 28 3.60 2.93 1.36
N THR A 29 4.40 3.71 0.64
CA THR A 29 4.93 4.99 1.14
C THR A 29 3.80 5.98 1.47
N THR A 30 2.80 6.08 0.60
CA THR A 30 1.65 6.97 0.84
C THR A 30 0.88 6.57 2.09
N SER A 31 0.63 5.27 2.28
CA SER A 31 -0.09 4.74 3.45
C SER A 31 0.66 5.02 4.75
N SER A 32 1.99 4.85 4.74
CA SER A 32 2.87 5.17 5.88
C SER A 32 2.81 6.66 6.22
N GLY A 33 2.90 7.54 5.22
CA GLY A 33 2.77 9.00 5.41
C GLY A 33 1.39 9.46 5.88
N LEU A 34 0.36 8.61 5.78
CA LEU A 34 -0.97 8.85 6.33
C LEU A 34 -1.14 8.32 7.76
N GLY A 35 -0.10 7.71 8.35
CA GLY A 35 -0.15 7.06 9.65
C GLY A 35 -0.86 5.71 9.65
N MET A 36 -1.06 5.09 8.48
CA MET A 36 -1.73 3.79 8.32
C MET A 36 -0.86 2.87 7.46
N PRO A 37 0.29 2.39 7.97
CA PRO A 37 1.26 1.61 7.18
C PRO A 37 0.71 0.25 6.72
N ASN A 38 -0.35 -0.25 7.35
CA ASN A 38 -1.07 -1.48 6.99
C ASN A 38 -2.35 -1.22 6.19
N LEU A 39 -2.55 -0.02 5.64
CA LEU A 39 -3.73 0.30 4.86
C LEU A 39 -3.86 -0.65 3.65
N PRO A 40 -4.95 -1.41 3.54
CA PRO A 40 -5.05 -2.50 2.58
C PRO A 40 -5.15 -2.01 1.11
N VAL A 41 -4.42 -2.69 0.22
CA VAL A 41 -4.37 -2.38 -1.21
C VAL A 41 -4.51 -3.67 -2.03
N ALA A 42 -5.41 -3.68 -3.01
CA ALA A 42 -5.61 -4.77 -3.94
C ALA A 42 -4.80 -4.55 -5.23
N LYS A 43 -3.92 -5.49 -5.57
CA LYS A 43 -3.11 -5.42 -6.78
C LYS A 43 -3.94 -5.74 -8.02
N VAL A 44 -3.86 -4.89 -9.03
CA VAL A 44 -4.25 -5.19 -10.42
C VAL A 44 -2.98 -5.60 -11.19
N PRO A 45 -2.89 -6.84 -11.69
CA PRO A 45 -1.71 -7.31 -12.41
C PRO A 45 -1.39 -6.46 -13.65
N GLY A 46 -0.10 -6.19 -13.86
CA GLY A 46 0.38 -5.45 -15.03
C GLY A 46 -0.03 -3.97 -15.06
N HIS A 47 0.15 -3.34 -16.23
CA HIS A 47 -0.30 -1.99 -16.49
C HIS A 47 -1.69 -2.04 -17.14
N VAL A 48 -2.70 -1.41 -16.54
CA VAL A 48 -4.09 -1.55 -16.98
C VAL A 48 -4.32 -1.06 -18.42
N ASP A 49 -3.63 0.01 -18.84
CA ASP A 49 -3.80 0.59 -20.18
C ASP A 49 -3.16 -0.19 -21.34
N VAL A 50 -2.42 -1.27 -21.05
CA VAL A 50 -1.79 -2.11 -22.10
C VAL A 50 -2.40 -3.51 -22.20
N GLN A 51 -3.48 -3.76 -21.46
CA GLN A 51 -4.21 -5.02 -21.46
C GLN A 51 -5.46 -4.90 -22.31
N THR A 52 -5.82 -5.99 -22.99
CA THR A 52 -7.16 -6.11 -23.57
C THR A 52 -8.22 -6.17 -22.45
N PRO A 53 -9.48 -5.81 -22.73
CA PRO A 53 -10.56 -5.95 -21.76
C PRO A 53 -10.71 -7.39 -21.22
N GLU A 54 -10.48 -8.40 -22.08
CA GLU A 54 -10.54 -9.81 -21.72
C GLU A 54 -9.41 -10.22 -20.78
N GLU A 55 -8.18 -9.79 -21.05
CA GLU A 55 -7.03 -10.03 -20.17
C GLU A 55 -7.19 -9.32 -18.82
N LEU A 56 -7.61 -8.05 -18.83
CA LEU A 56 -7.87 -7.30 -17.60
C LEU A 56 -8.95 -8.00 -16.76
N ARG A 57 -10.04 -8.46 -17.39
CA ARG A 57 -11.09 -9.20 -16.70
C ARG A 57 -10.57 -10.50 -16.10
N ALA A 58 -9.79 -11.28 -16.87
CA ALA A 58 -9.20 -12.51 -16.38
C ALA A 58 -8.30 -12.26 -15.16
N ASN A 59 -7.44 -11.23 -15.24
CA ASN A 59 -6.53 -10.84 -14.15
C ASN A 59 -7.28 -10.35 -12.91
N VAL A 60 -8.33 -9.56 -13.08
CA VAL A 60 -9.15 -9.09 -11.95
C VAL A 60 -9.83 -10.25 -11.25
N VAL A 61 -10.45 -11.17 -12.00
CA VAL A 61 -11.16 -12.32 -11.43
C VAL A 61 -10.19 -13.30 -10.77
N ALA A 62 -9.03 -13.55 -11.38
CA ALA A 62 -8.08 -14.54 -10.89
C ALA A 62 -7.17 -14.05 -9.74
N VAL A 63 -6.98 -12.73 -9.58
CA VAL A 63 -6.01 -12.19 -8.62
C VAL A 63 -6.59 -11.06 -7.78
N THR A 64 -7.13 -10.01 -8.41
CA THR A 64 -7.55 -8.81 -7.69
C THR A 64 -8.76 -9.05 -6.79
N LEU A 65 -9.70 -9.90 -7.22
CA LEU A 65 -10.96 -10.15 -6.52
C LEU A 65 -10.71 -10.71 -5.11
N ASP A 66 -9.83 -11.70 -4.97
CA ASP A 66 -9.52 -12.31 -3.68
C ASP A 66 -8.92 -11.29 -2.72
N ALA A 67 -8.03 -10.42 -3.21
CA ALA A 67 -7.47 -9.33 -2.41
C ALA A 67 -8.55 -8.31 -1.97
N VAL A 68 -9.49 -7.97 -2.85
CA VAL A 68 -10.61 -7.08 -2.49
C VAL A 68 -11.48 -7.71 -1.40
N VAL A 69 -11.82 -8.99 -1.53
CA VAL A 69 -12.61 -9.70 -0.52
C VAL A 69 -11.86 -9.73 0.81
N SER A 70 -10.57 -10.09 0.80
CA SER A 70 -9.74 -10.12 2.00
C SER A 70 -9.70 -8.75 2.69
N ASN A 71 -9.42 -7.68 1.94
CA ASN A 71 -9.33 -6.31 2.47
C ASN A 71 -10.64 -5.84 3.15
N LEU A 72 -11.80 -6.35 2.70
CA LEU A 72 -13.10 -5.94 3.22
C LEU A 72 -13.63 -6.84 4.34
N THR A 73 -13.01 -8.01 4.57
CA THR A 73 -13.57 -9.05 5.46
C THR A 73 -12.59 -9.55 6.52
N VAL A 74 -11.31 -9.22 6.41
CA VAL A 74 -10.26 -9.63 7.33
C VAL A 74 -9.55 -8.38 7.83
N ASP A 75 -9.49 -8.23 9.15
CA ASP A 75 -8.73 -7.14 9.78
C ASP A 75 -7.24 -7.34 9.45
N PRO A 76 -6.55 -6.30 8.94
CA PRO A 76 -5.12 -6.39 8.67
C PRO A 76 -4.34 -6.50 9.98
N ASP A 77 -3.21 -7.22 9.94
CA ASP A 77 -2.30 -7.30 11.08
C ASP A 77 -1.90 -5.89 11.55
N GLU A 78 -1.80 -5.71 12.87
CA GLU A 78 -1.29 -4.47 13.44
C GLU A 78 0.17 -4.28 13.03
N VAL A 79 0.47 -3.12 12.45
CA VAL A 79 1.83 -2.73 12.08
C VAL A 79 2.23 -1.55 12.93
N GLN A 80 3.36 -1.67 13.63
CA GLN A 80 3.96 -0.53 14.31
C GLN A 80 4.36 0.51 13.26
N ALA A 81 3.86 1.73 13.42
CA ALA A 81 4.34 2.86 12.65
C ALA A 81 5.84 3.02 12.91
N VAL A 82 6.64 3.02 11.84
CA VAL A 82 8.05 3.40 11.94
C VAL A 82 8.07 4.88 12.30
N SER A 83 8.64 5.22 13.45
CA SER A 83 8.81 6.61 13.83
C SER A 83 9.94 7.21 13.02
N ASP A 84 9.68 8.34 12.37
CA ASP A 84 10.76 9.12 11.79
C ASP A 84 11.73 9.57 12.89
N PRO A 85 13.04 9.63 12.58
CA PRO A 85 14.05 10.17 13.49
C PRO A 85 13.71 11.59 13.92
N GLY A 86 13.98 11.91 15.18
CA GLY A 86 13.79 13.24 15.72
C GLY A 86 14.77 14.26 15.13
N PRO A 87 14.48 15.57 15.27
CA PRO A 87 15.42 16.61 14.88
C PRO A 87 16.77 16.45 15.59
N GLY A 88 17.83 16.23 14.81
CA GLY A 88 19.19 16.04 15.32
C GLY A 88 19.58 14.59 15.62
N ASP A 89 18.69 13.62 15.41
CA ASP A 89 19.02 12.22 15.56
C ASP A 89 20.02 11.77 14.49
N ILE A 90 21.06 11.07 14.92
CA ILE A 90 22.03 10.44 14.03
C ILE A 90 21.46 9.10 13.58
N VAL A 91 20.96 9.06 12.34
CA VAL A 91 20.35 7.85 11.74
C VAL A 91 21.37 6.85 11.20
N PHE A 92 22.60 7.32 10.98
CA PHE A 92 23.72 6.53 10.51
C PHE A 92 25.03 7.22 10.90
N GLN A 93 26.01 6.46 11.40
CA GLN A 93 27.34 6.97 11.75
C GLN A 93 28.39 6.00 11.22
N GLY A 94 29.38 6.54 10.52
CA GLY A 94 30.50 5.78 9.96
C GLY A 94 31.60 6.71 9.47
N THR A 95 32.67 6.11 8.94
CA THR A 95 33.71 6.81 8.19
C THR A 95 33.22 7.18 6.79
N PHE A 96 33.96 8.03 6.06
CA PHE A 96 33.59 8.46 4.71
C PHE A 96 33.29 7.28 3.78
N GLU A 97 34.08 6.20 3.86
CA GLU A 97 33.91 5.00 3.03
C GLU A 97 32.73 4.11 3.44
N GLU A 98 32.22 4.25 4.68
CA GLU A 98 31.09 3.45 5.19
C GLU A 98 29.73 4.13 4.95
N VAL A 99 29.73 5.43 4.63
CA VAL A 99 28.52 6.26 4.45
C VAL A 99 28.13 6.42 2.97
N ILE A 100 29.02 6.08 2.02
CA ILE A 100 28.82 6.26 0.56
C ILE A 100 28.31 4.98 -0.10
#